data_AF-A0A4U5UVF9-F1
#
_entry.id   AF-A0A4U5UVF9-F1
#
_cell.length_a   1.000
_cell.length_b   1.000
_cell.length_c   1.000
_cell.angle_alpha   90.00
_cell.angle_beta   90.00
_cell.angle_gamma   90.00
#
_symmetry.space_group_name_H-M   'P 1'
#
loop_
_entity.id
_entity.type
_entity.pdbx_description
1 polymer ?
#
loop_
_entity_poly.entity_id
_entity_poly.type
_entity_poly.pdbx_seq_one_letter_code
_entity_poly.pdbx_strand_id
1 'polypeptide(L)'
;MSRTFSRTWTMVGHGGPWCDVVVMSLSVCLSVSLRCDVAVMSLQVTLQQRIASAQVLLQRAELLCPGVEGHQKLCSKLRAELRFLRRVEAGELQVKESHLHSTNLTHLTAIVESAQSLEGVVALLHVFTYQDAAGCRRTLVVDVVANGGHTWVKAVGRKAEALHNIWLGRGQYGDKSIIGQAEDFLQASRQQPVQYRHPHIVFAFYNGVSCPMADRLRDMGVSVRGDIVAVNTVVVEEGGDEEDLEEEEEPTEDGDDEKAESELTRVDRGMVVASLEFPAQVQVEECRRVNLDITTLITYVSSLSHGRCHFTFREPVLTEQAAQERFLQVLPQLDAFMEGKELFTCRAAVHDFQVILDTLGGPGEKERAQKLLARLHVVDDRPSERTLHLTPSAKVNRRSLTIFGTGDSLRAVTMTANSRFVRAAANQGVRYSVFIHQPRALTEGKEWRATPI
;
A
#
# COMPACT_ATOMS: atom_id res chain seq x y z
N MET A 1 -12.41 48.41 69.19
CA MET A 1 -12.61 49.72 69.84
C MET A 1 -12.63 50.79 68.76
N SER A 2 -13.76 51.51 68.61
CA SER A 2 -13.88 52.95 68.28
C SER A 2 -13.17 53.46 67.00
N ARG A 3 -13.73 54.28 66.10
CA ARG A 3 -14.87 55.21 66.16
C ARG A 3 -15.04 55.89 64.77
N THR A 4 -16.30 56.09 64.35
CA THR A 4 -16.91 57.29 63.69
C THR A 4 -16.31 57.94 62.44
N PHE A 5 -17.13 58.17 61.39
CA PHE A 5 -17.83 59.46 61.19
C PHE A 5 -19.01 59.39 60.20
N SER A 6 -20.05 60.16 60.51
CA SER A 6 -21.33 60.33 59.80
C SER A 6 -21.25 61.48 58.79
N ARG A 7 -22.07 61.45 57.74
CA ARG A 7 -22.74 62.66 57.21
C ARG A 7 -23.93 62.33 56.32
N THR A 8 -25.11 62.65 56.82
CA THR A 8 -26.38 62.83 56.11
C THR A 8 -26.39 64.14 55.33
N TRP A 9 -26.95 64.14 54.12
CA TRP A 9 -27.56 65.31 53.47
C TRP A 9 -28.83 64.91 52.72
N THR A 10 -29.80 65.83 52.77
CA THR A 10 -31.23 65.71 52.48
C THR A 10 -31.57 65.97 51.00
N MET A 11 -32.72 65.41 50.56
CA MET A 11 -33.38 65.62 49.26
C MET A 11 -33.68 67.09 48.92
N VAL A 12 -33.49 67.49 47.66
CA VAL A 12 -34.39 68.37 46.87
C VAL A 12 -34.28 67.95 45.38
N GLY A 13 -35.41 67.81 44.69
CA GLY A 13 -35.51 67.14 43.39
C GLY A 13 -35.45 68.01 42.13
N HIS A 14 -35.49 67.32 40.99
CA HIS A 14 -36.29 67.61 39.79
C HIS A 14 -35.95 66.55 38.73
N GLY A 15 -36.88 65.62 38.48
CA GLY A 15 -36.73 64.58 37.45
C GLY A 15 -37.54 64.93 36.20
N GLY A 16 -36.85 65.13 35.08
CA GLY A 16 -37.37 65.15 33.71
C GLY A 16 -36.56 64.17 32.83
N PRO A 17 -37.09 63.73 31.67
CA PRO A 17 -36.88 62.36 31.20
C PRO A 17 -35.76 62.25 30.16
N TRP A 18 -34.68 61.53 30.49
CA TRP A 18 -33.70 61.03 29.53
C TRP A 18 -33.15 59.67 29.99
N CYS A 19 -33.95 58.62 29.82
CA CYS A 19 -33.48 57.24 29.81
C CYS A 19 -34.13 56.58 28.61
N ASP A 20 -33.35 56.32 27.54
CA ASP A 20 -33.54 55.22 26.59
C ASP A 20 -32.55 55.36 25.41
N VAL A 21 -31.24 55.24 25.66
CA VAL A 21 -30.27 54.98 24.56
C VAL A 21 -29.13 54.02 24.95
N VAL A 22 -28.87 53.72 26.24
CA VAL A 22 -27.63 52.99 26.61
C VAL A 22 -27.79 51.46 26.75
N VAL A 23 -28.99 50.89 26.65
CA VAL A 23 -29.20 49.44 26.92
C VAL A 23 -29.06 48.54 25.68
N MET A 24 -29.13 49.06 24.44
CA MET A 24 -29.01 48.22 23.22
C MET A 24 -27.57 47.89 22.80
N SER A 25 -26.54 48.61 23.28
CA SER A 25 -25.14 48.36 22.86
C SER A 25 -24.45 47.26 23.69
N LEU A 26 -24.87 47.05 24.95
CA LEU A 26 -24.30 45.99 25.82
C LEU A 26 -24.81 44.59 25.49
N SER A 27 -26.06 44.45 25.01
CA SER A 27 -26.62 43.13 24.66
C SER A 27 -26.03 42.57 23.35
N VAL A 28 -25.72 43.43 22.38
CA VAL A 28 -25.02 43.06 21.13
C VAL A 28 -23.54 42.75 21.42
N CYS A 29 -22.86 43.53 22.26
CA CYS A 29 -21.49 43.22 22.68
C CYS A 29 -21.38 41.95 23.53
N LEU A 30 -22.31 41.66 24.44
CA LEU A 30 -22.32 40.40 25.20
C LEU A 30 -22.64 39.19 24.30
N SER A 31 -23.57 39.31 23.35
CA SER A 31 -23.91 38.21 22.45
C SER A 31 -22.83 37.94 21.40
N VAL A 32 -22.10 38.97 20.95
CA VAL A 32 -20.89 38.82 20.12
C VAL A 32 -19.75 38.23 20.95
N SER A 33 -19.55 38.66 22.20
CA SER A 33 -18.51 38.12 23.09
C SER A 33 -18.79 36.66 23.48
N LEU A 34 -20.03 36.29 23.80
CA LEU A 34 -20.42 34.90 24.06
C LEU A 34 -20.28 34.01 22.82
N ARG A 35 -20.62 34.51 21.62
CA ARG A 35 -20.40 33.76 20.36
C ARG A 35 -18.92 33.59 20.04
N CYS A 36 -18.08 34.60 20.35
CA CYS A 36 -16.64 34.53 20.20
C CYS A 36 -16.02 33.51 21.18
N ASP A 37 -16.45 33.53 22.45
CA ASP A 37 -15.98 32.57 23.47
C ASP A 37 -16.39 31.13 23.14
N VAL A 38 -17.61 30.89 22.65
CA VAL A 38 -18.07 29.54 22.25
C VAL A 38 -17.30 29.02 21.03
N ALA A 39 -17.02 29.86 20.03
CA ALA A 39 -16.23 29.48 18.85
C ALA A 39 -14.76 29.18 19.21
N VAL A 40 -14.15 29.98 20.09
CA VAL A 40 -12.78 29.76 20.59
C VAL A 40 -12.70 28.47 21.42
N MET A 41 -13.71 28.19 22.25
CA MET A 41 -13.79 26.92 23.00
C MET A 41 -13.97 25.71 22.07
N SER A 42 -14.78 25.81 21.01
CA SER A 42 -14.96 24.77 19.98
C SER A 42 -13.65 24.43 19.25
N LEU A 43 -12.89 25.47 18.88
CA LEU A 43 -11.60 25.32 18.21
C LEU A 43 -10.57 24.61 19.10
N GLN A 44 -10.49 25.02 20.37
CA GLN A 44 -9.55 24.45 21.34
C GLN A 44 -9.83 22.97 21.61
N VAL A 45 -11.12 22.61 21.76
CA VAL A 45 -11.54 21.21 21.94
C VAL A 45 -11.18 20.38 20.70
N THR A 46 -11.48 20.89 19.50
CA THR A 46 -11.15 20.21 18.23
C THR A 46 -9.64 20.01 18.09
N LEU A 47 -8.84 21.01 18.41
CA LEU A 47 -7.38 20.94 18.38
C LEU A 47 -6.84 19.87 19.33
N GLN A 48 -7.31 19.86 20.58
CA GLN A 48 -6.90 18.85 21.57
C GLN A 48 -7.26 17.43 21.13
N GLN A 49 -8.45 17.23 20.56
CA GLN A 49 -8.86 15.94 20.00
C GLN A 49 -7.94 15.50 18.86
N ARG A 50 -7.57 16.42 17.96
CA ARG A 50 -6.64 16.13 16.85
C ARG A 50 -5.24 15.77 17.35
N ILE A 51 -4.74 16.48 18.35
CA ILE A 51 -3.45 16.18 18.99
C ILE A 51 -3.47 14.78 19.62
N ALA A 52 -4.49 14.46 20.41
CA ALA A 52 -4.64 13.16 21.05
C ALA A 52 -4.71 12.04 19.99
N SER A 53 -5.52 12.24 18.95
CA SER A 53 -5.62 11.30 17.82
C SER A 53 -4.28 11.09 17.12
N ALA A 54 -3.54 12.17 16.84
CA ALA A 54 -2.21 12.11 16.23
C ALA A 54 -1.19 11.35 17.10
N GLN A 55 -1.24 11.52 18.42
CA GLN A 55 -0.36 10.81 19.35
C GLN A 55 -0.65 9.31 19.37
N VAL A 56 -1.91 8.92 19.50
CA VAL A 56 -2.33 7.50 19.45
C VAL A 56 -1.94 6.88 18.11
N LEU A 57 -2.15 7.60 17.01
CA LEU A 57 -1.82 7.13 15.68
C LEU A 57 -0.31 6.95 15.47
N LEU A 58 0.52 7.85 16.02
CA LEU A 58 1.97 7.71 16.00
C LEU A 58 2.44 6.48 16.78
N GLN A 59 1.91 6.24 17.97
CA GLN A 59 2.25 5.05 18.77
C GLN A 59 1.91 3.76 18.00
N ARG A 60 0.73 3.71 17.37
CA ARG A 60 0.34 2.59 16.49
C ARG A 60 1.32 2.41 15.33
N ALA A 61 1.71 3.50 14.67
CA ALA A 61 2.62 3.45 13.53
C ALA A 61 4.05 3.03 13.91
N GLU A 62 4.54 3.39 15.10
CA GLU A 62 5.87 2.99 15.57
C GLU A 62 5.98 1.49 15.87
N LEU A 63 4.88 0.85 16.26
CA LEU A 63 4.78 -0.60 16.47
C LEU A 63 4.47 -1.36 15.17
N LEU A 64 4.06 -0.66 14.12
CA LEU A 64 3.60 -1.26 12.87
C LEU A 64 4.78 -1.65 11.97
N CYS A 65 4.86 -2.95 11.62
CA CYS A 65 5.77 -3.46 10.58
C CYS A 65 7.23 -2.97 10.72
N PRO A 66 7.92 -3.25 11.84
CA PRO A 66 9.28 -2.78 12.06
C PRO A 66 10.23 -3.30 10.97
N GLY A 67 11.07 -2.42 10.43
CA GLY A 67 12.06 -2.74 9.39
C GLY A 67 11.53 -2.72 7.96
N VAL A 68 10.22 -2.52 7.75
CA VAL A 68 9.63 -2.36 6.42
C VAL A 68 10.04 -1.03 5.77
N GLU A 69 10.24 -1.06 4.45
CA GLU A 69 10.58 0.15 3.69
C GLU A 69 9.53 1.25 3.90
N GLY A 70 9.97 2.48 4.18
CA GLY A 70 9.07 3.62 4.35
C GLY A 70 8.36 3.70 5.71
N HIS A 71 8.55 2.74 6.61
CA HIS A 71 8.08 2.82 7.99
C HIS A 71 8.52 4.14 8.68
N GLN A 72 9.82 4.47 8.61
CA GLN A 72 10.33 5.72 9.20
C GLN A 72 9.78 6.98 8.51
N LYS A 73 9.43 6.89 7.22
CA LYS A 73 8.83 7.99 6.46
C LYS A 73 7.40 8.26 6.93
N LEU A 74 6.63 7.22 7.21
CA LEU A 74 5.30 7.33 7.82
C LEU A 74 5.37 7.96 9.21
N CYS A 75 6.23 7.42 10.09
CA CYS A 75 6.42 7.97 11.44
C CYS A 75 6.88 9.44 11.39
N SER A 76 7.77 9.81 10.46
CA SER A 76 8.21 11.19 10.28
C SER A 76 7.10 12.14 9.83
N LYS A 77 6.20 11.69 8.94
CA LYS A 77 5.01 12.46 8.55
C LYS A 77 4.06 12.67 9.73
N LEU A 78 3.79 11.63 10.53
CA LEU A 78 2.97 11.73 11.73
C LEU A 78 3.57 12.68 12.77
N ARG A 79 4.88 12.59 13.02
CA ARG A 79 5.58 13.53 13.91
C ARG A 79 5.53 14.97 13.37
N ALA A 80 5.60 15.17 12.06
CA ALA A 80 5.47 16.49 11.45
C ALA A 80 4.08 17.08 11.66
N GLU A 81 3.03 16.27 11.48
CA GLU A 81 1.64 16.66 11.74
C GLU A 81 1.43 17.01 13.22
N LEU A 82 1.97 16.19 14.13
CA LEU A 82 1.89 16.46 15.56
C LEU A 82 2.63 17.77 15.94
N ARG A 83 3.80 18.03 15.35
CA ARG A 83 4.52 19.29 15.55
C ARG A 83 3.71 20.48 15.05
N PHE A 84 3.08 20.36 13.88
CA PHE A 84 2.18 21.40 13.36
C PHE A 84 1.07 21.71 14.37
N LEU A 85 0.35 20.69 14.83
CA LEU A 85 -0.75 20.87 15.80
C LEU A 85 -0.29 21.48 17.12
N ARG A 86 0.89 21.07 17.63
CA ARG A 86 1.47 21.64 18.86
C ARG A 86 1.85 23.12 18.70
N ARG A 87 2.31 23.54 17.52
CA ARG A 87 2.58 24.96 17.24
C ARG A 87 1.31 25.80 17.18
N VAL A 88 0.22 25.24 16.66
CA VAL A 88 -1.11 25.88 16.74
C VAL A 88 -1.56 26.02 18.19
N GLU A 89 -1.40 24.96 19.00
CA GLU A 89 -1.76 24.96 20.43
C GLU A 89 -0.95 25.97 21.24
N ALA A 90 0.34 26.14 20.92
CA ALA A 90 1.22 27.13 21.53
C ALA A 90 0.94 28.58 21.07
N GLY A 91 0.01 28.79 20.12
CA GLY A 91 -0.30 30.10 19.55
C GLY A 91 0.77 30.65 18.59
N GLU A 92 1.78 29.86 18.23
CA GLU A 92 2.84 30.23 17.29
C GLU A 92 2.35 30.33 15.84
N LEU A 93 1.21 29.69 15.54
CA LEU A 93 0.62 29.64 14.21
C LEU A 93 -0.88 29.90 14.29
N GLN A 94 -1.32 31.00 13.69
CA GLN A 94 -2.74 31.34 13.55
C GLN A 94 -3.35 30.55 12.39
N VAL A 95 -4.38 29.76 12.67
CA VAL A 95 -4.97 28.81 11.72
C VAL A 95 -6.49 28.91 11.77
N LYS A 96 -7.13 28.99 10.60
CA LYS A 96 -8.60 28.95 10.49
C LYS A 96 -9.11 27.55 10.89
N GLU A 97 -10.31 27.48 11.47
CA GLU A 97 -10.96 26.21 11.86
C GLU A 97 -11.03 25.20 10.71
N SER A 98 -11.28 25.66 9.49
CA SER A 98 -11.29 24.84 8.27
C SER A 98 -9.98 24.08 8.03
N HIS A 99 -8.83 24.66 8.37
CA HIS A 99 -7.52 24.02 8.23
C HIS A 99 -7.30 22.92 9.28
N LEU A 100 -7.93 23.01 10.46
CA LEU A 100 -7.89 21.93 11.48
C LEU A 100 -8.77 20.74 11.07
N HIS A 101 -9.87 21.00 10.35
CA HIS A 101 -10.68 19.94 9.76
C HIS A 101 -10.02 19.29 8.53
N SER A 102 -9.08 19.95 7.87
CA SER A 102 -8.33 19.44 6.71
C SER A 102 -6.94 18.92 7.04
N THR A 103 -6.71 18.49 8.29
CA THR A 103 -5.42 17.90 8.70
C THR A 103 -5.08 16.66 7.89
N ASN A 104 -3.78 16.37 7.72
CA ASN A 104 -3.34 15.16 7.01
C ASN A 104 -3.66 13.89 7.81
N LEU A 105 -4.11 14.03 9.06
CA LEU A 105 -4.44 12.93 9.94
C LEU A 105 -5.39 11.93 9.31
N THR A 106 -6.41 12.34 8.56
CA THR A 106 -7.32 11.36 7.95
C THR A 106 -6.63 10.46 6.92
N HIS A 107 -5.70 11.01 6.13
CA HIS A 107 -4.89 10.21 5.20
C HIS A 107 -3.87 9.33 5.94
N LEU A 108 -3.24 9.84 6.99
CA LEU A 108 -2.28 9.07 7.78
C LEU A 108 -2.96 7.94 8.56
N THR A 109 -4.16 8.18 9.10
CA THR A 109 -5.01 7.16 9.74
C THR A 109 -5.32 6.07 8.73
N ALA A 110 -5.74 6.47 7.52
CA ALA A 110 -6.04 5.56 6.44
C ALA A 110 -4.86 4.62 6.09
N ILE A 111 -3.63 5.16 6.04
CA ILE A 111 -2.43 4.35 5.79
C ILE A 111 -2.20 3.33 6.92
N VAL A 112 -2.25 3.78 8.17
CA VAL A 112 -1.99 2.91 9.34
C VAL A 112 -3.03 1.80 9.42
N GLU A 113 -4.31 2.13 9.24
CA GLU A 113 -5.40 1.15 9.29
C GLU A 113 -5.29 0.14 8.13
N SER A 114 -5.05 0.61 6.90
CA SER A 114 -4.83 -0.27 5.75
C SER A 114 -3.66 -1.23 5.99
N ALA A 115 -2.56 -0.76 6.56
CA ALA A 115 -1.38 -1.59 6.83
C ALA A 115 -1.58 -2.56 8.01
N GLN A 116 -2.38 -2.19 9.01
CA GLN A 116 -2.72 -3.09 10.14
C GLN A 116 -3.65 -4.22 9.73
N SER A 117 -4.52 -3.98 8.75
CA SER A 117 -5.50 -4.97 8.29
C SER A 117 -4.98 -5.89 7.19
N LEU A 118 -3.73 -5.75 6.74
CA LEU A 118 -3.17 -6.55 5.66
C LEU A 118 -1.95 -7.35 6.13
N GLU A 119 -1.77 -8.53 5.56
CA GLU A 119 -0.63 -9.39 5.85
C GLU A 119 0.54 -9.11 4.89
N GLY A 120 1.75 -9.51 5.29
CA GLY A 120 2.93 -9.45 4.43
C GLY A 120 3.22 -8.06 3.85
N VAL A 121 3.08 -7.00 4.66
CA VAL A 121 3.43 -5.62 4.27
C VAL A 121 4.92 -5.55 3.98
N VAL A 122 5.28 -5.13 2.76
CA VAL A 122 6.67 -5.04 2.27
C VAL A 122 7.16 -3.61 2.10
N ALA A 123 6.26 -2.65 1.92
CA ALA A 123 6.61 -1.23 1.85
C ALA A 123 5.42 -0.32 2.21
N LEU A 124 5.74 0.87 2.72
CA LEU A 124 4.81 1.96 3.02
C LEU A 124 5.26 3.21 2.26
N LEU A 125 4.32 3.97 1.70
CA LEU A 125 4.61 5.23 0.98
C LEU A 125 5.68 5.06 -0.12
N HIS A 126 5.64 3.93 -0.81
CA HIS A 126 6.63 3.52 -1.81
C HIS A 126 6.38 4.25 -3.13
N VAL A 127 7.46 4.65 -3.80
CA VAL A 127 7.40 5.40 -5.06
C VAL A 127 7.69 4.45 -6.21
N PHE A 128 6.68 4.18 -7.03
CA PHE A 128 6.87 3.43 -8.27
C PHE A 128 7.10 4.38 -9.43
N THR A 129 7.99 3.97 -10.35
CA THR A 129 8.19 4.64 -11.64
C THR A 129 7.54 3.80 -12.73
N TYR A 130 6.85 4.45 -13.66
CA TYR A 130 6.22 3.81 -14.81
C TYR A 130 6.26 4.72 -16.03
N GLN A 131 6.01 4.18 -17.22
CA GLN A 131 5.79 4.96 -18.45
C GLN A 131 4.30 5.15 -18.68
N ASP A 132 3.88 6.40 -18.91
CA ASP A 132 2.50 6.72 -19.29
C ASP A 132 2.20 6.31 -20.75
N ALA A 133 0.96 6.55 -21.21
CA ALA A 133 0.53 6.20 -22.56
C ALA A 133 1.35 6.90 -23.66
N ALA A 134 1.96 8.05 -23.36
CA ALA A 134 2.86 8.77 -24.26
C ALA A 134 4.33 8.30 -24.15
N GLY A 135 4.61 7.25 -23.37
CA GLY A 135 5.96 6.75 -23.10
C GLY A 135 6.76 7.64 -22.15
N CYS A 136 6.13 8.68 -21.57
CA CYS A 136 6.80 9.61 -20.68
C CYS A 136 6.96 8.98 -19.29
N ARG A 137 8.13 9.18 -18.68
CA ARG A 137 8.43 8.65 -17.35
C ARG A 137 7.62 9.40 -16.29
N ARG A 138 6.77 8.67 -15.58
CA ARG A 138 5.95 9.15 -14.45
C ARG A 138 6.30 8.42 -13.18
N THR A 139 5.86 8.99 -12.06
CA THR A 139 5.95 8.36 -10.75
C THR A 139 4.60 8.42 -10.06
N LEU A 140 4.32 7.41 -9.22
CA LEU A 140 3.18 7.42 -8.32
C LEU A 140 3.60 6.89 -6.95
N VAL A 141 2.87 7.30 -5.91
CA VAL A 141 3.09 6.83 -4.54
C VAL A 141 2.00 5.83 -4.19
N VAL A 142 2.39 4.60 -3.91
CA VAL A 142 1.54 3.57 -3.31
C VAL A 142 1.64 3.69 -1.80
N ASP A 143 0.51 3.83 -1.13
CA ASP A 143 0.45 4.12 0.30
C ASP A 143 0.82 2.88 1.14
N VAL A 144 0.32 1.71 0.76
CA VAL A 144 0.69 0.41 1.37
C VAL A 144 0.92 -0.62 0.28
N VAL A 145 2.05 -1.32 0.33
CA VAL A 145 2.36 -2.48 -0.50
C VAL A 145 2.34 -3.71 0.39
N ALA A 146 1.36 -4.59 0.18
CA ALA A 146 1.07 -5.74 1.02
C ALA A 146 1.03 -7.06 0.25
N ASN A 147 0.77 -8.16 0.97
CA ASN A 147 0.72 -9.52 0.44
C ASN A 147 1.96 -9.87 -0.38
N GLY A 148 3.15 -9.54 0.15
CA GLY A 148 4.42 -9.82 -0.52
C GLY A 148 4.69 -8.98 -1.79
N GLY A 149 3.96 -7.88 -1.99
CA GLY A 149 4.08 -7.03 -3.18
C GLY A 149 2.87 -7.10 -4.13
N HIS A 150 2.01 -8.09 -3.94
CA HIS A 150 0.90 -8.38 -4.84
C HIS A 150 -0.36 -7.54 -4.60
N THR A 151 -0.38 -6.69 -3.58
CA THR A 151 -1.49 -5.77 -3.35
C THR A 151 -0.97 -4.37 -3.12
N TRP A 152 -1.48 -3.42 -3.89
CA TRP A 152 -1.17 -2.00 -3.76
C TRP A 152 -2.41 -1.26 -3.28
N VAL A 153 -2.27 -0.56 -2.16
CA VAL A 153 -3.35 0.23 -1.58
C VAL A 153 -3.10 1.71 -1.82
N LYS A 154 -4.13 2.39 -2.32
CA LYS A 154 -4.24 3.85 -2.31
C LYS A 154 -5.17 4.25 -1.16
N ALA A 155 -4.61 4.93 -0.16
CA ALA A 155 -5.37 5.49 0.94
C ALA A 155 -5.97 6.84 0.52
N VAL A 156 -7.29 6.97 0.60
CA VAL A 156 -8.03 8.16 0.19
C VAL A 156 -8.72 8.78 1.40
N GLY A 157 -8.13 9.89 1.87
CA GLY A 157 -8.67 10.67 2.98
C GLY A 157 -9.60 11.83 2.57
N ARG A 158 -9.84 12.05 1.27
CA ARG A 158 -10.73 13.11 0.79
C ARG A 158 -12.20 12.72 0.98
N LYS A 159 -13.06 13.71 1.20
CA LYS A 159 -14.52 13.53 1.34
C LYS A 159 -15.15 13.05 0.02
N ALA A 160 -16.12 12.12 0.09
CA ALA A 160 -16.83 11.57 -1.07
C ALA A 160 -17.36 12.64 -2.05
N GLU A 161 -17.97 13.71 -1.52
CA GLU A 161 -18.53 14.80 -2.32
C GLU A 161 -17.46 15.56 -3.12
N ALA A 162 -16.33 15.88 -2.50
CA ALA A 162 -15.23 16.56 -3.18
C ALA A 162 -14.66 15.69 -4.30
N LEU A 163 -14.56 14.37 -4.06
CA LEU A 163 -14.12 13.42 -5.08
C LEU A 163 -15.11 13.32 -6.25
N HIS A 164 -16.41 13.30 -5.95
CA HIS A 164 -17.48 13.23 -6.96
C HIS A 164 -17.51 14.49 -7.83
N ASN A 165 -17.41 15.68 -7.23
CA ASN A 165 -17.37 16.94 -7.97
C ASN A 165 -16.18 17.02 -8.92
N ILE A 166 -14.98 16.63 -8.46
CA ILE A 166 -13.79 16.57 -9.33
C ILE A 166 -14.02 15.60 -10.50
N TRP A 167 -14.67 14.46 -10.26
CA TRP A 167 -14.94 13.48 -11.31
C TRP A 167 -15.92 14.01 -12.37
N LEU A 168 -16.91 14.81 -11.97
CA LEU A 168 -17.84 15.49 -12.87
C LEU A 168 -17.24 16.71 -13.59
N GLY A 169 -15.94 16.96 -13.45
CA GLY A 169 -15.28 18.13 -14.05
C GLY A 169 -15.47 19.43 -13.27
N ARG A 170 -16.15 19.40 -12.12
CA ARG A 170 -16.36 20.56 -11.21
C ARG A 170 -15.19 20.75 -10.23
N GLY A 171 -14.00 20.27 -10.59
CA GLY A 171 -12.78 20.38 -9.81
C GLY A 171 -11.99 21.66 -10.10
N GLN A 172 -10.88 21.88 -9.38
CA GLN A 172 -9.97 22.98 -9.69
C GLN A 172 -9.05 22.59 -10.86
N TYR A 173 -8.51 23.59 -11.57
CA TYR A 173 -7.53 23.34 -12.61
C TYR A 173 -6.34 22.53 -12.07
N GLY A 174 -6.03 21.41 -12.73
CA GLY A 174 -4.99 20.48 -12.31
C GLY A 174 -5.43 19.36 -11.35
N ASP A 175 -6.68 19.36 -10.89
CA ASP A 175 -7.21 18.24 -10.09
C ASP A 175 -7.33 16.97 -10.95
N LYS A 176 -6.64 15.91 -10.53
CA LYS A 176 -6.79 14.59 -11.13
C LYS A 176 -7.89 13.80 -10.43
N SER A 177 -8.91 13.39 -11.20
CA SER A 177 -10.00 12.55 -10.70
C SER A 177 -9.50 11.24 -10.11
N ILE A 178 -10.28 10.64 -9.20
CA ILE A 178 -9.91 9.35 -8.61
C ILE A 178 -9.85 8.24 -9.66
N ILE A 179 -10.69 8.35 -10.70
CA ILE A 179 -10.71 7.44 -11.84
C ILE A 179 -9.40 7.55 -12.63
N GLY A 180 -8.95 8.77 -12.92
CA GLY A 180 -7.65 8.98 -13.57
C GLY A 180 -6.48 8.50 -12.70
N GLN A 181 -6.56 8.63 -11.37
CA GLN A 181 -5.56 8.05 -10.47
C GLN A 181 -5.58 6.51 -10.52
N ALA A 182 -6.75 5.88 -10.61
CA ALA A 182 -6.87 4.43 -10.76
C ALA A 182 -6.26 3.93 -12.08
N GLU A 183 -6.43 4.66 -13.18
CA GLU A 183 -5.78 4.37 -14.46
C GLU A 183 -4.25 4.35 -14.33
N ASP A 184 -3.66 5.36 -13.68
CA ASP A 184 -2.21 5.40 -13.43
C ASP A 184 -1.74 4.19 -12.62
N PHE A 185 -2.49 3.80 -11.59
CA PHE A 185 -2.16 2.65 -10.75
C PHE A 185 -2.20 1.34 -11.53
N LEU A 186 -3.23 1.14 -12.34
CA LEU A 186 -3.36 -0.04 -13.22
C LEU A 186 -2.27 -0.07 -14.29
N GLN A 187 -1.91 1.08 -14.85
CA GLN A 187 -0.83 1.18 -15.84
C GLN A 187 0.54 0.89 -15.21
N ALA A 188 0.80 1.42 -14.01
CA ALA A 188 2.03 1.18 -13.30
C ALA A 188 2.17 -0.28 -12.83
N SER A 189 1.08 -0.90 -12.35
CA SER A 189 1.11 -2.29 -11.86
C SER A 189 1.44 -3.30 -12.96
N ARG A 190 0.99 -3.03 -14.18
CA ARG A 190 1.36 -3.83 -15.37
C ARG A 190 2.85 -3.82 -15.68
N GLN A 191 3.55 -2.75 -15.32
CA GLN A 191 5.00 -2.59 -15.53
C GLN A 191 5.83 -3.07 -14.34
N GLN A 192 5.20 -3.38 -13.22
CA GLN A 192 5.85 -3.83 -11.97
C GLN A 192 5.31 -5.20 -11.52
N PRO A 193 5.41 -6.24 -12.37
CA PRO A 193 4.90 -7.55 -12.01
C PRO A 193 5.70 -8.17 -10.85
N VAL A 194 4.99 -8.73 -9.88
CA VAL A 194 5.54 -9.55 -8.80
C VAL A 194 5.25 -11.00 -9.14
N GLN A 195 6.28 -11.82 -9.27
CA GLN A 195 6.13 -13.24 -9.66
C GLN A 195 5.28 -13.43 -10.94
N TYR A 196 5.50 -12.55 -11.93
CA TYR A 196 4.76 -12.53 -13.21
C TYR A 196 3.25 -12.22 -13.10
N ARG A 197 2.81 -11.70 -11.95
CA ARG A 197 1.45 -11.23 -11.72
C ARG A 197 1.47 -9.74 -11.44
N HIS A 198 0.50 -9.02 -11.99
CA HIS A 198 0.38 -7.59 -11.74
C HIS A 198 -0.24 -7.41 -10.34
N PRO A 199 0.29 -6.50 -9.51
CA PRO A 199 -0.30 -6.22 -8.22
C PRO A 199 -1.78 -5.82 -8.33
N HIS A 200 -2.60 -6.39 -7.45
CA HIS A 200 -3.99 -6.06 -7.29
C HIS A 200 -4.15 -4.67 -6.68
N ILE A 201 -5.01 -3.84 -7.25
CA ILE A 201 -5.16 -2.44 -6.85
C ILE A 201 -6.38 -2.28 -5.94
N VAL A 202 -6.15 -1.68 -4.77
CA VAL A 202 -7.20 -1.39 -3.78
C VAL A 202 -7.23 0.11 -3.50
N PHE A 203 -8.40 0.73 -3.63
CA PHE A 203 -8.63 2.12 -3.22
C PHE A 203 -9.45 2.11 -1.94
N ALA A 204 -8.87 2.68 -0.88
CA ALA A 204 -9.40 2.65 0.48
C ALA A 204 -9.92 4.03 0.87
N PHE A 205 -11.24 4.18 0.97
CA PHE A 205 -11.92 5.45 1.22
C PHE A 205 -12.34 5.57 2.68
N TYR A 206 -11.71 6.48 3.42
CA TYR A 206 -11.97 6.65 4.85
C TYR A 206 -12.98 7.76 5.18
N ASN A 207 -13.40 8.51 4.16
CA ASN A 207 -14.48 9.51 4.25
C ASN A 207 -15.56 9.25 3.18
N GLY A 208 -15.73 7.97 2.86
CA GLY A 208 -16.67 7.44 1.88
C GLY A 208 -16.34 7.73 0.42
N VAL A 209 -17.07 7.06 -0.46
CA VAL A 209 -17.03 7.21 -1.92
C VAL A 209 -18.46 7.13 -2.47
N SER A 210 -18.80 7.95 -3.47
CA SER A 210 -20.12 7.87 -4.08
C SER A 210 -20.35 6.53 -4.80
N CYS A 211 -21.57 6.01 -4.75
CA CYS A 211 -21.93 4.73 -5.39
C CYS A 211 -21.49 4.64 -6.87
N PRO A 212 -21.79 5.64 -7.74
CA PRO A 212 -21.40 5.55 -9.15
C PRO A 212 -19.87 5.53 -9.35
N MET A 213 -19.11 6.19 -8.48
CA MET A 213 -17.64 6.14 -8.54
C MET A 213 -17.11 4.78 -8.07
N ALA A 214 -17.73 4.19 -7.04
CA ALA A 214 -17.34 2.88 -6.54
C ALA A 214 -17.58 1.81 -7.62
N ASP A 215 -18.72 1.86 -8.31
CA ASP A 215 -19.04 0.96 -9.42
C ASP A 215 -18.07 1.16 -10.57
N ARG A 216 -17.79 2.41 -10.96
CA ARG A 216 -16.81 2.69 -12.02
C ARG A 216 -15.41 2.14 -11.70
N LEU A 217 -14.95 2.26 -10.45
CA LEU A 217 -13.66 1.70 -10.03
C LEU A 217 -13.65 0.17 -10.12
N ARG A 218 -14.75 -0.49 -9.73
CA ARG A 218 -14.88 -1.96 -9.84
C ARG A 218 -14.88 -2.43 -11.28
N ASP A 219 -15.58 -1.73 -12.17
CA ASP A 219 -15.61 -2.03 -13.60
C ASP A 219 -14.22 -1.98 -14.23
N MET A 220 -13.34 -1.12 -13.70
CA MET A 220 -11.93 -1.03 -14.12
C MET A 220 -11.04 -2.14 -13.55
N GLY A 221 -11.56 -2.97 -12.64
CA GLY A 221 -10.80 -3.98 -11.91
C GLY A 221 -10.11 -3.47 -10.64
N VAL A 222 -10.51 -2.30 -10.11
CA VAL A 222 -10.02 -1.78 -8.82
C VAL A 222 -10.96 -2.18 -7.70
N SER A 223 -10.41 -2.77 -6.63
CA SER A 223 -11.19 -3.03 -5.43
C SER A 223 -11.40 -1.77 -4.60
N VAL A 224 -12.64 -1.54 -4.17
CA VAL A 224 -13.03 -0.40 -3.35
C VAL A 224 -13.24 -0.86 -1.91
N ARG A 225 -12.75 -0.07 -0.95
CA ARG A 225 -12.96 -0.26 0.50
C ARG A 225 -13.46 1.01 1.16
N GLY A 226 -14.17 0.86 2.27
CA GLY A 226 -14.81 1.95 3.02
C GLY A 226 -16.30 2.11 2.70
N ASP A 227 -16.86 3.21 3.18
CA ASP A 227 -18.29 3.49 3.05
C ASP A 227 -18.66 3.96 1.65
N ILE A 228 -19.75 3.42 1.11
CA ILE A 228 -20.32 3.80 -0.17
C ILE A 228 -21.57 4.61 0.10
N VAL A 229 -21.60 5.83 -0.39
CA VAL A 229 -22.65 6.80 -0.12
C VAL A 229 -23.53 7.04 -1.35
N ALA A 230 -24.82 7.29 -1.12
CA ALA A 230 -25.78 7.53 -2.19
C ALA A 230 -25.52 8.86 -2.92
N VAL A 231 -26.04 8.95 -4.15
CA VAL A 231 -26.06 10.19 -4.93
C VAL A 231 -27.51 10.45 -5.32
N ASN A 232 -27.99 11.64 -5.00
CA ASN A 232 -29.34 12.08 -5.35
C ASN A 232 -29.25 13.02 -6.56
N THR A 233 -30.13 12.86 -7.53
CA THR A 233 -30.32 13.80 -8.63
C THR A 233 -31.17 14.96 -8.13
N VAL A 234 -30.67 16.18 -8.21
CA VAL A 234 -31.48 17.37 -7.93
C VAL A 234 -32.00 17.86 -9.27
N VAL A 235 -33.32 17.70 -9.48
CA VAL A 235 -34.01 18.36 -10.58
C VAL A 235 -34.14 19.81 -10.15
N VAL A 236 -33.53 20.73 -10.90
CA VAL A 236 -33.80 22.16 -10.70
C VAL A 236 -35.17 22.39 -11.34
N GLU A 237 -36.23 22.43 -10.52
CA GLU A 237 -37.49 22.98 -10.99
C GLU A 237 -37.26 24.47 -11.24
N GLU A 238 -37.19 24.88 -12.51
CA GLU A 238 -37.33 26.29 -12.89
C GLU A 238 -38.73 26.74 -12.47
N GLY A 239 -38.85 27.32 -11.28
CA GLY A 239 -40.14 27.71 -10.72
C GLY A 239 -40.01 28.64 -9.52
N GLY A 240 -39.78 29.92 -9.79
CA GLY A 240 -40.25 31.07 -9.01
C GLY A 240 -39.75 31.22 -7.57
N ASP A 241 -38.77 32.10 -7.37
CA ASP A 241 -38.99 33.38 -6.66
C ASP A 241 -37.68 34.17 -6.71
N GLU A 242 -37.73 35.30 -7.43
CA GLU A 242 -36.68 36.32 -7.47
C GLU A 242 -36.62 37.00 -6.09
N GLU A 243 -35.57 36.74 -5.31
CA GLU A 243 -35.13 37.66 -4.27
C GLU A 243 -33.64 37.98 -4.48
N ASP A 244 -33.43 39.10 -5.19
CA ASP A 244 -32.29 40.02 -5.20
C ASP A 244 -30.92 39.48 -4.78
N LEU A 245 -30.14 39.05 -5.78
CA LEU A 245 -28.67 39.08 -5.71
C LEU A 245 -28.17 40.04 -6.79
N GLU A 246 -27.60 41.16 -6.35
CA GLU A 246 -26.96 42.17 -7.21
C GLU A 246 -25.82 41.52 -8.02
N GLU A 247 -26.02 41.42 -9.33
CA GLU A 247 -25.01 41.01 -10.31
C GLU A 247 -24.15 42.23 -10.71
N GLU A 248 -22.83 42.14 -10.55
CA GLU A 248 -21.91 42.99 -11.31
C GLU A 248 -21.69 42.33 -12.68
N GLU A 249 -22.33 42.87 -13.71
CA GLU A 249 -22.14 42.47 -15.12
C GLU A 249 -20.79 42.94 -15.67
N GLU A 250 -20.09 42.06 -16.39
CA GLU A 250 -19.14 42.42 -17.44
C GLU A 250 -19.52 41.65 -18.71
N PRO A 251 -19.66 42.30 -19.89
CA PRO A 251 -20.26 41.68 -21.06
C PRO A 251 -19.20 41.03 -21.95
N THR A 252 -19.49 39.85 -22.51
CA THR A 252 -18.91 39.45 -23.82
C THR A 252 -19.84 38.54 -24.62
N GLU A 253 -19.69 38.66 -25.94
CA GLU A 253 -20.61 38.41 -27.04
C GLU A 253 -20.86 36.93 -27.43
N ASP A 254 -22.10 36.70 -27.89
CA ASP A 254 -22.61 35.71 -28.86
C ASP A 254 -21.82 34.42 -29.13
N GLY A 255 -22.41 33.31 -28.68
CA GLY A 255 -22.25 31.98 -29.24
C GLY A 255 -23.45 31.11 -28.87
N ASP A 256 -24.21 30.65 -29.86
CA ASP A 256 -25.29 29.66 -29.72
C ASP A 256 -24.71 28.38 -29.07
N ASP A 257 -24.92 28.21 -27.76
CA ASP A 257 -24.73 26.94 -27.07
C ASP A 257 -26.11 26.43 -26.61
N GLU A 258 -26.53 25.31 -27.19
CA GLU A 258 -27.63 24.49 -26.68
C GLU A 258 -27.40 24.25 -25.17
N LYS A 259 -28.24 24.87 -24.33
CA LYS A 259 -28.24 24.63 -22.87
C LYS A 259 -28.61 23.16 -22.62
N ALA A 260 -27.60 22.31 -22.52
CA ALA A 260 -27.76 20.99 -21.91
C ALA A 260 -28.16 21.20 -20.44
N GLU A 261 -29.36 20.78 -20.07
CA GLU A 261 -29.84 20.75 -18.68
C GLU A 261 -28.77 20.07 -17.81
N SER A 262 -28.04 20.86 -17.03
CA SER A 262 -27.00 20.33 -16.14
C SER A 262 -27.70 19.69 -14.93
N GLU A 263 -28.07 18.42 -15.04
CA GLU A 263 -28.52 17.62 -13.89
C GLU A 263 -27.51 17.74 -12.75
N LEU A 264 -27.91 18.40 -11.65
CA LEU A 264 -27.03 18.66 -10.53
C LEU A 264 -27.10 17.46 -9.57
N THR A 265 -26.15 16.53 -9.67
CA THR A 265 -26.04 15.42 -8.71
C THR A 265 -25.43 15.90 -7.39
N ARG A 266 -25.97 15.42 -6.25
CA ARG A 266 -25.48 15.74 -4.89
C ARG A 266 -25.24 14.46 -4.09
N VAL A 267 -24.07 14.36 -3.46
CA VAL A 267 -23.71 13.20 -2.61
C VAL A 267 -24.42 13.30 -1.26
N ASP A 268 -25.21 12.28 -0.93
CA ASP A 268 -25.84 12.15 0.39
C ASP A 268 -24.93 11.34 1.32
N ARG A 269 -24.18 12.04 2.16
CA ARG A 269 -23.24 11.42 3.11
C ARG A 269 -23.93 10.70 4.27
N GLY A 270 -25.20 11.02 4.55
CA GLY A 270 -25.96 10.39 5.62
C GLY A 270 -26.48 9.01 5.23
N MET A 271 -26.63 8.76 3.92
CA MET A 271 -27.13 7.51 3.39
C MET A 271 -25.99 6.61 2.90
N VAL A 272 -25.45 5.79 3.81
CA VAL A 272 -24.50 4.72 3.48
C VAL A 272 -25.24 3.55 2.87
N VAL A 273 -24.95 3.26 1.60
CA VAL A 273 -25.57 2.19 0.80
C VAL A 273 -24.88 0.84 1.05
N ALA A 274 -23.58 0.86 1.33
CA ALA A 274 -22.80 -0.30 1.73
C ALA A 274 -21.54 0.13 2.48
N SER A 275 -21.02 -0.71 3.39
CA SER A 275 -19.71 -0.51 4.00
C SER A 275 -18.83 -1.73 3.73
N LEU A 276 -17.64 -1.49 3.16
CA LEU A 276 -16.71 -2.53 2.78
C LEU A 276 -15.48 -2.51 3.68
N GLU A 277 -15.51 -3.32 4.75
CA GLU A 277 -14.44 -3.41 5.74
C GLU A 277 -13.13 -4.01 5.18
N PHE A 278 -12.04 -3.72 5.87
CA PHE A 278 -10.79 -4.48 5.81
C PHE A 278 -10.78 -5.49 6.98
N PRO A 279 -10.50 -6.80 6.78
CA PRO A 279 -9.99 -7.47 5.59
C PRO A 279 -10.99 -8.48 5.00
N ALA A 280 -11.47 -8.26 3.77
CA ALA A 280 -11.91 -9.40 2.97
C ALA A 280 -10.70 -9.85 2.15
N GLN A 281 -10.13 -11.00 2.50
CA GLN A 281 -9.03 -11.70 1.84
C GLN A 281 -8.92 -11.27 0.38
N VAL A 282 -7.97 -10.38 0.09
CA VAL A 282 -7.64 -10.08 -1.30
C VAL A 282 -7.04 -11.37 -1.83
N GLN A 283 -7.82 -12.15 -2.58
CA GLN A 283 -7.32 -13.36 -3.23
C GLN A 283 -6.31 -12.91 -4.27
N VAL A 284 -5.07 -12.80 -3.83
CA VAL A 284 -3.93 -12.62 -4.71
C VAL A 284 -3.77 -13.92 -5.47
N GLU A 285 -4.02 -13.90 -6.77
CA GLU A 285 -3.65 -15.03 -7.61
C GLU A 285 -2.13 -15.16 -7.64
N GLU A 286 -1.61 -16.11 -6.89
CA GLU A 286 -0.19 -16.43 -6.97
C GLU A 286 0.21 -17.01 -8.34
N CYS A 287 1.50 -16.94 -8.65
CA CYS A 287 2.05 -17.70 -9.76
C CYS A 287 1.91 -19.20 -9.47
N ARG A 288 1.25 -19.92 -10.37
CA ARG A 288 1.05 -21.38 -10.27
C ARG A 288 2.13 -22.19 -10.97
N ARG A 289 3.13 -21.55 -11.57
CA ARG A 289 4.19 -22.24 -12.31
C ARG A 289 5.52 -22.04 -11.60
N VAL A 290 6.25 -23.14 -11.45
CA VAL A 290 7.55 -23.16 -10.79
C VAL A 290 8.57 -23.82 -11.69
N ASN A 291 9.74 -23.21 -11.84
CA ASN A 291 10.86 -23.77 -12.57
C ASN A 291 11.93 -24.22 -11.57
N LEU A 292 12.29 -25.50 -11.56
CA LEU A 292 13.28 -26.05 -10.63
C LEU A 292 14.67 -25.97 -11.25
N ASP A 293 15.54 -25.16 -10.62
CA ASP A 293 16.97 -25.13 -10.92
C ASP A 293 17.64 -26.43 -10.42
N ILE A 294 18.82 -26.73 -10.98
CA ILE A 294 19.65 -27.88 -10.59
C ILE A 294 19.91 -27.87 -9.08
N THR A 295 20.16 -26.70 -8.51
CA THR A 295 20.43 -26.57 -7.07
C THR A 295 19.22 -26.97 -6.22
N THR A 296 18.01 -26.71 -6.70
CA THR A 296 16.76 -27.16 -6.07
C THR A 296 16.57 -28.65 -6.26
N LEU A 297 16.80 -29.19 -7.46
CA LEU A 297 16.72 -30.64 -7.71
C LEU A 297 17.65 -31.41 -6.76
N ILE A 298 18.91 -30.96 -6.62
CA ILE A 298 19.89 -31.55 -5.69
C ILE A 298 19.43 -31.44 -4.24
N THR A 299 19.03 -30.25 -3.81
CA THR A 299 18.61 -30.02 -2.43
C THR A 299 17.39 -30.87 -2.08
N TYR A 300 16.41 -30.94 -2.98
CA TYR A 300 15.17 -31.69 -2.76
C TYR A 300 15.39 -33.19 -2.69
N VAL A 301 16.48 -33.75 -3.24
CA VAL A 301 16.74 -35.21 -3.17
C VAL A 301 17.86 -35.57 -2.20
N SER A 302 18.61 -34.59 -1.70
CA SER A 302 19.76 -34.77 -0.82
C SER A 302 19.41 -35.63 0.40
N SER A 303 20.32 -36.53 0.78
CA SER A 303 20.18 -37.28 2.02
C SER A 303 20.17 -36.40 3.26
N LEU A 304 20.88 -35.25 3.25
CA LEU A 304 20.81 -34.27 4.34
C LEU A 304 19.37 -33.85 4.60
N SER A 305 18.65 -33.47 3.54
CA SER A 305 17.25 -33.04 3.57
C SER A 305 16.28 -34.14 4.03
N HIS A 306 16.71 -35.41 4.02
CA HIS A 306 15.92 -36.58 4.42
C HIS A 306 16.41 -37.17 5.75
N GLY A 307 16.86 -36.32 6.67
CA GLY A 307 17.21 -36.70 8.03
C GLY A 307 18.60 -37.31 8.19
N ARG A 308 19.41 -37.44 7.12
CA ARG A 308 20.81 -37.88 7.22
C ARG A 308 21.76 -36.72 7.53
N CYS A 309 21.35 -35.81 8.41
CA CYS A 309 22.10 -34.62 8.80
C CYS A 309 22.86 -34.77 10.13
N HIS A 310 22.92 -35.96 10.73
CA HIS A 310 23.62 -36.24 12.00
C HIS A 310 25.03 -36.81 11.79
N PHE A 311 25.78 -36.23 10.85
CA PHE A 311 27.14 -36.62 10.54
C PHE A 311 28.08 -35.43 10.51
N THR A 312 29.32 -35.67 10.88
CA THR A 312 30.48 -34.81 10.58
C THR A 312 31.20 -35.38 9.36
N PHE A 313 31.19 -34.63 8.26
CA PHE A 313 31.86 -34.99 7.02
C PHE A 313 33.31 -34.48 7.00
N ARG A 314 34.15 -35.11 6.17
CA ARG A 314 35.53 -34.64 5.96
C ARG A 314 35.57 -33.26 5.31
N GLU A 315 34.61 -32.95 4.46
CA GLU A 315 34.44 -31.65 3.84
C GLU A 315 33.69 -30.68 4.80
N PRO A 316 34.33 -29.59 5.26
CA PRO A 316 33.71 -28.67 6.23
C PRO A 316 32.38 -28.11 5.76
N VAL A 317 32.25 -27.82 4.46
CA VAL A 317 31.01 -27.28 3.87
C VAL A 317 29.83 -28.25 4.00
N LEU A 318 30.06 -29.56 3.94
CA LEU A 318 29.00 -30.56 4.11
C LEU A 318 28.56 -30.65 5.58
N THR A 319 29.52 -30.57 6.51
CA THR A 319 29.24 -30.49 7.96
C THR A 319 28.45 -29.23 8.31
N GLU A 320 28.78 -28.10 7.68
CA GLU A 320 28.02 -26.85 7.84
C GLU A 320 26.58 -27.00 7.33
N GLN A 321 26.39 -27.55 6.12
CA GLN A 321 25.04 -27.79 5.58
C GLN A 321 24.22 -28.77 6.41
N ALA A 322 24.86 -29.81 6.97
CA ALA A 322 24.21 -30.73 7.90
C ALA A 322 23.77 -30.02 9.18
N ALA A 323 24.61 -29.14 9.74
CA ALA A 323 24.25 -28.31 10.89
C ALA A 323 23.09 -27.34 10.58
N GLN A 324 23.12 -26.72 9.41
CA GLN A 324 22.02 -25.87 8.94
C GLN A 324 20.71 -26.65 8.81
N GLU A 325 20.73 -27.89 8.33
CA GLU A 325 19.54 -28.73 8.21
C GLU A 325 18.96 -29.10 9.58
N ARG A 326 19.81 -29.37 10.58
CA ARG A 326 19.36 -29.60 11.96
C ARG A 326 18.75 -28.34 12.60
N PHE A 327 19.22 -27.16 12.19
CA PHE A 327 18.68 -25.88 12.68
C PHE A 327 17.36 -25.51 11.98
N LEU A 328 17.30 -25.65 10.66
CA LEU A 328 16.13 -25.34 9.86
C LEU A 328 16.04 -26.30 8.67
N GLN A 329 15.03 -27.18 8.74
CA GLN A 329 14.76 -28.15 7.67
C GLN A 329 14.31 -27.45 6.39
N VAL A 330 14.87 -27.88 5.27
CA VAL A 330 14.59 -27.24 3.98
C VAL A 330 13.33 -27.81 3.30
N LEU A 331 13.05 -29.11 3.42
CA LEU A 331 11.94 -29.75 2.69
C LEU A 331 10.57 -29.12 2.97
N PRO A 332 10.16 -28.86 4.23
CA PRO A 332 8.84 -28.27 4.48
C PRO A 332 8.65 -26.92 3.76
N GLN A 333 9.71 -26.13 3.62
CA GLN A 333 9.68 -24.86 2.90
C GLN A 333 9.56 -25.07 1.38
N LEU A 334 10.26 -26.08 0.83
CA LEU A 334 10.16 -26.39 -0.60
C LEU A 334 8.78 -26.95 -0.95
N ASP A 335 8.26 -27.88 -0.12
CA ASP A 335 6.95 -28.49 -0.32
C ASP A 335 5.83 -27.47 -0.21
N ALA A 336 5.83 -26.61 0.82
CA ALA A 336 4.85 -25.54 0.97
C ALA A 336 4.86 -24.59 -0.23
N PHE A 337 6.03 -24.26 -0.79
CA PHE A 337 6.10 -23.41 -1.97
C PHE A 337 5.62 -24.11 -3.25
N MET A 338 5.84 -25.42 -3.38
CA MET A 338 5.43 -26.20 -4.56
C MET A 338 3.97 -26.67 -4.52
N GLU A 339 3.33 -26.60 -3.36
CA GLU A 339 1.96 -27.09 -3.16
C GLU A 339 0.96 -26.44 -4.12
N GLY A 340 0.19 -27.27 -4.83
CA GLY A 340 -0.81 -26.83 -5.80
C GLY A 340 -0.26 -26.16 -7.06
N LYS A 341 1.06 -26.19 -7.30
CA LYS A 341 1.72 -25.57 -8.46
C LYS A 341 2.15 -26.61 -9.51
N GLU A 342 2.18 -26.17 -10.76
CA GLU A 342 2.76 -26.91 -11.88
C GLU A 342 4.29 -26.78 -11.83
N LEU A 343 4.98 -27.93 -11.83
CA LEU A 343 6.43 -27.99 -11.66
C LEU A 343 7.11 -28.25 -13.00
N PHE A 344 8.02 -27.36 -13.39
CA PHE A 344 8.77 -27.42 -14.63
C PHE A 344 10.26 -27.53 -14.37
N THR A 345 10.99 -28.08 -15.33
CA THR A 345 12.44 -27.97 -15.40
C THR A 345 12.88 -28.11 -16.87
N CYS A 346 13.97 -27.46 -17.26
CA CYS A 346 14.43 -27.51 -18.65
C CYS A 346 15.37 -28.71 -18.90
N ARG A 347 15.50 -29.15 -20.16
CA ARG A 347 16.35 -30.29 -20.52
C ARG A 347 17.80 -30.13 -20.04
N ALA A 348 18.38 -28.94 -20.18
CA ALA A 348 19.73 -28.69 -19.68
C ALA A 348 19.85 -28.90 -18.16
N ALA A 349 18.84 -28.49 -17.37
CA ALA A 349 18.84 -28.69 -15.93
C ALA A 349 18.77 -30.18 -15.58
N VAL A 350 17.90 -30.94 -16.24
CA VAL A 350 17.76 -32.39 -16.03
C VAL A 350 19.06 -33.11 -16.37
N HIS A 351 19.65 -32.81 -17.53
CA HIS A 351 20.91 -33.41 -17.96
C HIS A 351 22.02 -33.17 -16.93
N ASP A 352 22.24 -31.91 -16.55
CA ASP A 352 23.30 -31.57 -15.61
C ASP A 352 23.05 -32.12 -14.21
N PHE A 353 21.79 -32.17 -13.77
CA PHE A 353 21.40 -32.83 -12.53
C PHE A 353 21.73 -34.33 -12.57
N GLN A 354 21.39 -35.02 -13.67
CA GLN A 354 21.66 -36.45 -13.85
C GLN A 354 23.16 -36.75 -13.82
N VAL A 355 23.99 -35.93 -14.49
CA VAL A 355 25.46 -36.07 -14.46
C VAL A 355 25.99 -35.97 -13.03
N ILE A 356 25.49 -35.00 -12.24
CA ILE A 356 25.89 -34.83 -10.83
C ILE A 356 25.45 -36.04 -10.00
N LEU A 357 24.22 -36.49 -10.19
CA LEU A 357 23.62 -37.61 -9.46
C LEU A 357 24.33 -38.93 -9.76
N ASP A 358 24.72 -39.17 -11.02
CA ASP A 358 25.46 -40.38 -11.40
C ASP A 358 26.87 -40.39 -10.82
N THR A 359 27.49 -39.22 -10.70
CA THR A 359 28.84 -39.06 -10.16
C THR A 359 28.89 -39.13 -8.64
N LEU A 360 27.91 -38.54 -7.94
CA LEU A 360 27.98 -38.31 -6.49
C LEU A 360 26.85 -38.96 -5.69
N GLY A 361 25.71 -39.25 -6.32
CA GLY A 361 24.48 -39.67 -5.65
C GLY A 361 24.53 -41.12 -5.17
N GLY A 362 24.07 -41.35 -3.95
CA GLY A 362 23.83 -42.70 -3.42
C GLY A 362 22.50 -43.31 -3.90
N PRO A 363 22.24 -44.59 -3.56
CA PRO A 363 21.02 -45.29 -3.96
C PRO A 363 19.71 -44.58 -3.54
N GLY A 364 19.63 -44.06 -2.31
CA GLY A 364 18.44 -43.37 -1.82
C GLY A 364 18.22 -42.01 -2.50
N GLU A 365 19.28 -41.24 -2.72
CA GLU A 365 19.23 -39.98 -3.49
C GLU A 365 18.78 -40.23 -4.94
N LYS A 366 19.26 -41.32 -5.56
CA LYS A 366 18.85 -41.74 -6.91
C LYS A 366 17.38 -42.16 -6.98
N GLU A 367 16.90 -42.92 -6.01
CA GLU A 367 15.50 -43.31 -5.93
C GLU A 367 14.58 -42.08 -5.77
N ARG A 368 14.95 -41.14 -4.88
CA ARG A 368 14.20 -39.89 -4.70
C ARG A 368 14.23 -39.02 -5.95
N ALA A 369 15.35 -38.97 -6.66
CA ALA A 369 15.45 -38.25 -7.93
C ALA A 369 14.50 -38.81 -8.99
N GLN A 370 14.37 -40.13 -9.12
CA GLN A 370 13.42 -40.74 -10.04
C GLN A 370 11.97 -40.34 -9.70
N LYS A 371 11.60 -40.38 -8.41
CA LYS A 371 10.28 -39.96 -7.93
C LYS A 371 10.01 -38.47 -8.20
N LEU A 372 11.01 -37.62 -7.99
CA LEU A 372 10.90 -36.19 -8.28
C LEU A 372 10.72 -35.94 -9.77
N LEU A 373 11.60 -36.49 -10.63
CA LEU A 373 11.57 -36.27 -12.07
C LEU A 373 10.25 -36.74 -12.70
N ALA A 374 9.65 -37.81 -12.20
CA ALA A 374 8.34 -38.29 -12.65
C ALA A 374 7.19 -37.29 -12.42
N ARG A 375 7.35 -36.34 -11.49
CA ARG A 375 6.38 -35.27 -11.19
C ARG A 375 6.60 -33.99 -12.00
N LEU A 376 7.74 -33.86 -12.70
CA LEU A 376 8.12 -32.63 -13.38
C LEU A 376 7.72 -32.62 -14.85
N HIS A 377 7.26 -31.47 -15.33
CA HIS A 377 7.14 -31.16 -16.75
C HIS A 377 8.51 -30.75 -17.30
N VAL A 378 9.19 -31.70 -17.95
CA VAL A 378 10.46 -31.43 -18.63
C VAL A 378 10.20 -30.74 -19.97
N VAL A 379 10.77 -29.54 -20.15
CA VAL A 379 10.58 -28.71 -21.35
C VAL A 379 11.90 -28.46 -22.08
N ASP A 380 11.81 -28.09 -23.36
CA ASP A 380 12.98 -27.68 -24.14
C ASP A 380 13.59 -26.38 -23.62
N ASP A 381 14.89 -26.23 -23.84
CA ASP A 381 15.64 -25.03 -23.44
C ASP A 381 15.24 -23.83 -24.32
N ARG A 382 14.45 -22.92 -23.77
CA ARG A 382 13.92 -21.73 -24.46
C ARG A 382 14.15 -20.47 -23.63
N PRO A 383 15.41 -20.00 -23.51
CA PRO A 383 15.72 -18.81 -22.73
C PRO A 383 15.04 -17.56 -23.28
N SER A 384 14.55 -16.70 -22.39
CA SER A 384 13.88 -15.46 -22.76
C SER A 384 14.84 -14.45 -23.42
N GLU A 385 14.28 -13.56 -24.24
CA GLU A 385 15.05 -12.54 -24.96
C GLU A 385 15.86 -11.65 -24.00
N ARG A 386 15.25 -11.19 -22.89
CA ARG A 386 15.96 -10.37 -21.89
C ARG A 386 17.12 -11.12 -21.21
N THR A 387 17.02 -12.45 -21.11
CA THR A 387 18.10 -13.29 -20.57
C THR A 387 19.26 -13.38 -21.54
N LEU A 388 18.98 -13.50 -22.84
CA LEU A 388 19.99 -13.60 -23.89
C LEU A 388 20.83 -12.31 -24.03
N HIS A 389 20.30 -11.17 -23.62
CA HIS A 389 21.00 -9.89 -23.60
C HIS A 389 21.93 -9.68 -22.39
N LEU A 390 21.97 -10.61 -21.43
CA LEU A 390 22.90 -10.52 -20.30
C LEU A 390 24.35 -10.74 -20.75
N THR A 391 25.25 -9.87 -20.31
CA THR A 391 26.69 -9.98 -20.53
C THR A 391 27.25 -11.16 -19.74
N PRO A 392 27.85 -12.17 -20.42
CA PRO A 392 28.43 -13.33 -19.76
C PRO A 392 29.55 -12.96 -18.77
N SER A 393 29.64 -13.71 -17.68
CA SER A 393 30.73 -13.59 -16.70
C SER A 393 30.86 -14.89 -15.90
N ALA A 394 31.87 -14.99 -15.02
CA ALA A 394 31.97 -16.15 -14.11
C ALA A 394 30.70 -16.35 -13.25
N LYS A 395 29.97 -15.27 -12.95
CA LYS A 395 28.71 -15.30 -12.17
C LYS A 395 27.47 -15.47 -13.06
N VAL A 396 27.60 -15.21 -14.37
CA VAL A 396 26.55 -15.27 -15.39
C VAL A 396 27.00 -16.26 -16.46
N ASN A 397 26.91 -17.55 -16.13
CA ASN A 397 27.35 -18.64 -17.00
C ASN A 397 26.21 -19.13 -17.91
N ARG A 398 26.57 -19.85 -18.98
CA ARG A 398 25.62 -20.34 -20.01
C ARG A 398 24.51 -21.22 -19.43
N ARG A 399 24.84 -22.04 -18.44
CA ARG A 399 23.88 -22.93 -17.75
C ARG A 399 22.82 -22.12 -17.01
N SER A 400 23.22 -21.18 -16.18
CA SER A 400 22.30 -20.31 -15.45
C SER A 400 21.44 -19.46 -16.40
N LEU A 401 22.02 -18.95 -17.50
CA LEU A 401 21.23 -18.25 -18.53
C LEU A 401 20.13 -19.15 -19.12
N THR A 402 20.46 -20.40 -19.43
CA THR A 402 19.49 -21.33 -20.03
C THR A 402 18.36 -21.67 -19.06
N ILE A 403 18.68 -21.99 -17.81
CA ILE A 403 17.71 -22.41 -16.79
C ILE A 403 16.80 -21.25 -16.37
N PHE A 404 17.40 -20.12 -15.96
CA PHE A 404 16.63 -18.97 -15.50
C PHE A 404 15.88 -18.33 -16.67
N GLY A 405 16.48 -18.27 -17.86
CA GLY A 405 15.81 -17.76 -19.04
C GLY A 405 14.63 -18.63 -19.46
N THR A 406 14.72 -19.96 -19.35
CA THR A 406 13.59 -20.84 -19.68
C THR A 406 12.47 -20.67 -18.66
N GLY A 407 12.79 -20.60 -17.37
CA GLY A 407 11.80 -20.28 -16.33
C GLY A 407 11.12 -18.93 -16.57
N ASP A 408 11.89 -17.93 -17.01
CA ASP A 408 11.39 -16.61 -17.37
C ASP A 408 10.42 -16.63 -18.56
N SER A 409 10.77 -17.34 -19.65
CA SER A 409 9.88 -17.54 -20.80
C SER A 409 8.56 -18.23 -20.44
N LEU A 410 8.61 -19.18 -19.49
CA LEU A 410 7.43 -19.89 -19.00
C LEU A 410 6.56 -19.04 -18.07
N ARG A 411 7.06 -17.87 -17.63
CA ARG A 411 6.51 -17.08 -16.52
C ARG A 411 6.39 -17.93 -15.24
N ALA A 412 7.42 -18.72 -14.97
CA ALA A 412 7.51 -19.60 -13.82
C ALA A 412 8.52 -19.06 -12.80
N VAL A 413 8.14 -19.06 -11.52
CA VAL A 413 9.06 -18.65 -10.45
C VAL A 413 10.19 -19.66 -10.37
N THR A 414 11.44 -19.23 -10.52
CA THR A 414 12.57 -20.16 -10.48
C THR A 414 12.99 -20.40 -9.03
N MET A 415 12.83 -21.64 -8.56
CA MET A 415 13.41 -22.09 -7.29
C MET A 415 14.90 -22.31 -7.47
N THR A 416 15.73 -21.80 -6.56
CA THR A 416 17.19 -21.91 -6.67
C THR A 416 17.91 -21.63 -5.35
N ALA A 417 19.11 -22.18 -5.18
CA ALA A 417 20.08 -21.72 -4.18
C ALA A 417 21.18 -20.81 -4.80
N ASN A 418 21.13 -20.52 -6.10
CA ASN A 418 22.13 -19.73 -6.82
C ASN A 418 21.87 -18.21 -6.72
N SER A 419 21.92 -17.68 -5.50
CA SER A 419 21.77 -16.23 -5.25
C SER A 419 22.82 -15.36 -5.94
N ARG A 420 23.97 -15.93 -6.32
CA ARG A 420 25.03 -15.21 -7.05
C ARG A 420 24.61 -14.83 -8.46
N PHE A 421 23.99 -15.75 -9.20
CA PHE A 421 23.46 -15.46 -10.53
C PHE A 421 22.35 -14.41 -10.46
N VAL A 422 21.39 -14.59 -9.55
CA VAL A 422 20.24 -13.67 -9.39
C VAL A 422 20.71 -12.23 -9.18
N ARG A 423 21.67 -12.02 -8.27
CA ARG A 423 22.24 -10.68 -8.02
C ARG A 423 23.03 -10.15 -9.22
N ALA A 424 23.81 -11.00 -9.90
CA ALA A 424 24.59 -10.59 -11.05
C ALA A 424 23.70 -10.15 -12.22
N ALA A 425 22.60 -10.85 -12.48
CA ALA A 425 21.61 -10.47 -13.49
C ALA A 425 20.87 -9.18 -13.11
N ALA A 426 20.47 -9.03 -11.84
CA ALA A 426 19.81 -7.82 -11.35
C ALA A 426 20.68 -6.56 -11.53
N ASN A 427 22.00 -6.68 -11.32
CA ASN A 427 22.95 -5.59 -11.56
C ASN A 427 23.09 -5.21 -13.03
N GLN A 428 22.68 -6.08 -13.96
CA GLN A 428 22.61 -5.81 -15.39
C GLN A 428 21.19 -5.39 -15.84
N GLY A 429 20.28 -5.11 -14.90
CA GLY A 429 18.93 -4.64 -15.19
C GLY A 429 17.88 -5.74 -15.37
N VAL A 430 18.24 -7.03 -15.24
CA VAL A 430 17.29 -8.14 -15.37
C VAL A 430 16.97 -8.74 -14.01
N ARG A 431 15.76 -8.48 -13.50
CA ARG A 431 15.24 -9.08 -12.28
C ARG A 431 14.36 -10.29 -12.62
N TYR A 432 14.76 -11.46 -12.13
CA TYR A 432 13.98 -12.69 -12.24
C TYR A 432 13.07 -12.87 -11.02
N SER A 433 11.91 -13.47 -11.23
CA SER A 433 11.07 -13.94 -10.14
C SER A 433 11.64 -15.26 -9.61
N VAL A 434 12.13 -15.24 -8.38
CA VAL A 434 12.83 -16.38 -7.79
C VAL A 434 12.32 -16.71 -6.39
N PHE A 435 12.40 -17.99 -6.04
CA PHE A 435 12.28 -18.47 -4.68
C PHE A 435 13.66 -19.00 -4.25
N ILE A 436 14.30 -18.30 -3.31
CA ILE A 436 15.66 -18.63 -2.88
C ILE A 436 15.60 -19.52 -1.64
N HIS A 437 16.22 -20.69 -1.70
CA HIS A 437 16.37 -21.61 -0.57
C HIS A 437 17.83 -21.83 -0.20
N GLN A 438 18.07 -22.37 1.00
CA GLN A 438 19.41 -22.80 1.42
C GLN A 438 19.79 -24.12 0.71
N PRO A 439 21.04 -24.27 0.24
CA PRO A 439 21.46 -25.47 -0.47
C PRO A 439 21.71 -26.66 0.48
N ARG A 440 21.41 -27.87 0.02
CA ARG A 440 21.88 -29.13 0.60
C ARG A 440 22.50 -29.99 -0.48
N ALA A 441 23.77 -30.36 -0.31
CA ALA A 441 24.51 -31.17 -1.27
C ALA A 441 24.12 -32.65 -1.15
N LEU A 442 24.39 -33.43 -2.21
CA LEU A 442 24.33 -34.89 -2.13
C LEU A 442 25.43 -35.40 -1.19
N THR A 443 25.06 -36.25 -0.24
CA THR A 443 25.97 -36.71 0.81
C THR A 443 26.02 -38.22 0.97
N GLU A 444 25.03 -38.97 0.48
CA GLU A 444 24.90 -40.41 0.74
C GLU A 444 26.17 -41.20 0.36
N GLY A 445 26.73 -40.92 -0.82
CA GLY A 445 27.98 -41.55 -1.28
C GLY A 445 29.23 -41.24 -0.44
N LYS A 446 29.14 -40.29 0.51
CA LYS A 446 30.23 -39.88 1.41
C LYS A 446 29.98 -40.25 2.87
N GLU A 447 28.81 -40.80 3.21
CA GLU A 447 28.47 -41.14 4.59
C GLU A 447 29.38 -42.25 5.17
N TRP A 448 29.84 -43.19 4.34
CA TRP A 448 30.72 -44.29 4.78
C TRP A 448 32.04 -43.85 5.44
N ARG A 449 32.49 -42.62 5.15
CA ARG A 449 33.72 -42.02 5.69
C ARG A 449 33.44 -40.86 6.64
N ALA A 450 32.17 -40.60 6.95
CA ALA A 450 31.74 -39.56 7.87
C ALA A 450 31.64 -40.14 9.30
N THR A 451 31.73 -39.26 10.30
CA THR A 451 31.63 -39.63 11.71
C THR A 451 30.23 -39.28 12.23
N PRO A 452 29.45 -40.23 12.78
CA PRO A 452 28.18 -39.92 13.44
C PRO A 452 28.37 -38.92 14.59
N ILE A 453 27.36 -38.06 14.81
CA ILE A 453 27.33 -37.10 15.92
C ILE A 453 26.58 -37.70 17.11
#